data_AF-A0A537QKF8-F1
#
_entry.id   AF-A0A537QKF8-F1
#
_cell.length_a   1.000
_cell.length_b   1.000
_cell.length_c   1.000
_cell.angle_alpha   90.00
_cell.angle_beta   90.00
_cell.angle_gamma   90.00
#
_symmetry.space_group_name_H-M   'P 1'
#
loop_
_entity.id
_entity.type
_entity.pdbx_description
1 polymer ?
#
loop_
_entity_poly.entity_id
_entity_poly.type
_entity_poly.pdbx_seq_one_letter_code
_entity_poly.pdbx_strand_id
1 'polypeptide(L)'
;MSPPAGSSGRSKRPGMPVALSASTLLMHVEAIRAGTGRGVIPCYIGDGHPLLERLTPPIPELAATYWMIVHRDLRRTPCVRAVIDWTKALFAEQRDLLAGVT
;
A
#
# COMPACT_ATOMS: atom_id res chain seq x y z
N MET A 1 18.95 -5.69 -9.60
CA MET A 1 17.80 -4.94 -10.15
C MET A 1 17.41 -3.95 -9.06
N SER A 2 17.72 -2.67 -9.25
CA SER A 2 17.60 -1.63 -8.22
C SER A 2 16.15 -1.47 -7.77
N PRO A 3 15.88 -1.20 -6.48
CA PRO A 3 14.56 -0.74 -6.07
C PRO A 3 14.27 0.61 -6.75
N PRO A 4 13.04 0.91 -7.19
CA PRO A 4 12.72 2.25 -7.61
C PRO A 4 12.92 3.18 -6.41
N ALA A 5 13.72 4.23 -6.63
CA ALA A 5 13.92 5.30 -5.68
C ALA A 5 12.56 5.76 -5.13
N GLY A 6 12.46 5.92 -3.82
CA GLY A 6 11.31 6.52 -3.17
C GLY A 6 11.04 7.89 -3.79
N SER A 7 10.10 7.93 -4.73
CA SER A 7 9.59 9.17 -5.27
C SER A 7 8.69 9.77 -4.20
N SER A 8 9.24 10.62 -3.33
CA SER A 8 8.44 11.72 -2.78
C SER A 8 8.13 12.70 -3.91
N GLY A 9 7.48 12.20 -4.96
CA GLY A 9 7.02 12.98 -6.10
C GLY A 9 5.84 13.77 -5.61
N ARG A 10 6.09 15.03 -5.25
CA ARG A 10 5.04 16.00 -4.96
C ARG A 10 4.24 16.22 -6.25
N SER A 11 3.28 15.32 -6.53
CA SER A 11 2.39 15.39 -7.67
C SER A 11 1.45 16.57 -7.47
N LYS A 12 1.92 17.75 -7.85
CA LYS A 12 1.12 18.97 -7.85
C LYS A 12 0.24 18.94 -9.11
N ARG A 13 -1.02 18.51 -8.96
CA ARG A 13 -2.01 18.70 -10.03
C ARG A 13 -2.24 20.22 -10.19
N PRO A 14 -2.05 20.80 -11.40
CA PRO A 14 -2.36 22.20 -11.63
C PRO A 14 -3.84 22.45 -11.31
N GLY A 15 -4.12 23.41 -10.40
CA GLY A 15 -5.48 23.81 -10.05
C GLY A 15 -6.07 23.23 -8.76
N MET A 16 -5.39 22.33 -8.03
CA MET A 16 -5.86 21.84 -6.73
C MET A 16 -4.83 22.13 -5.62
N PRO A 17 -5.19 22.91 -4.57
CA PRO A 17 -4.28 23.14 -3.46
C PRO A 17 -4.01 21.82 -2.72
N VAL A 18 -2.74 21.54 -2.46
CA VAL A 18 -2.34 20.40 -1.62
C VAL A 18 -2.58 20.80 -0.17
N ALA A 19 -3.63 20.23 0.46
CA ALA A 19 -3.96 20.52 1.85
C ALA A 19 -2.93 19.93 2.83
N LEU A 20 -2.41 18.73 2.54
CA LEU A 20 -1.44 18.04 3.37
C LEU A 20 -0.58 17.08 2.53
N SER A 21 0.69 16.97 2.90
CA SER A 21 1.63 15.97 2.38
C SER A 21 2.28 15.30 3.59
N ALA A 22 2.24 13.97 3.65
CA ALA A 22 2.82 13.21 4.75
C ALA A 22 3.83 12.16 4.27
N SER A 23 4.74 11.76 5.16
CA SER A 23 5.77 10.74 4.88
C SER A 23 5.35 9.34 5.31
N THR A 24 4.23 9.20 6.00
CA THR A 24 3.72 7.92 6.50
C THR A 24 2.30 7.68 6.02
N LEU A 25 1.96 6.39 5.86
CA LEU A 25 0.60 6.00 5.47
C LEU A 25 -0.42 6.35 6.55
N LEU A 26 -0.08 6.12 7.82
CA LEU A 26 -0.96 6.43 8.95
C LEU A 26 -1.38 7.91 8.96
N MET A 27 -0.43 8.83 8.72
CA MET A 27 -0.76 10.26 8.66
C MET A 27 -1.67 10.62 7.49
N HIS A 28 -1.54 9.95 6.34
CA HIS A 28 -2.48 10.15 5.23
C HIS A 28 -3.88 9.70 5.60
N VAL A 29 -4.02 8.51 6.20
CA VAL A 29 -5.32 7.96 6.63
C VAL A 29 -5.98 8.89 7.63
N GLU A 30 -5.25 9.29 8.68
CA GLU A 30 -5.78 10.17 9.73
C GLU A 30 -6.16 11.56 9.20
N ALA A 31 -5.39 12.13 8.27
CA ALA A 31 -5.72 13.42 7.68
C ALA A 31 -7.02 13.36 6.85
N ILE A 32 -7.21 12.30 6.06
CA ILE A 32 -8.45 12.08 5.29
C ILE A 32 -9.62 11.86 6.26
N ARG A 33 -9.45 10.99 7.26
CA ARG A 33 -10.45 10.71 8.30
C ARG A 33 -10.86 11.96 9.08
N ALA A 34 -9.92 12.86 9.35
CA ALA A 34 -10.17 14.13 10.03
C ALA A 34 -10.82 15.20 9.14
N GLY A 35 -11.10 14.89 7.86
CA GLY A 35 -11.78 15.81 6.94
C GLY A 35 -10.85 16.86 6.31
N THR A 36 -9.53 16.64 6.32
CA THR A 36 -8.55 17.55 5.65
C THR A 36 -8.77 17.61 4.14
N GLY A 37 -9.42 16.60 3.56
CA GLY A 37 -9.82 16.55 2.16
C GLY A 37 -9.87 15.11 1.63
N ARG A 38 -9.89 14.99 0.29
CA ARG A 38 -9.73 13.72 -0.41
C ARG A 38 -8.25 13.39 -0.53
N GLY A 39 -7.88 12.12 -0.40
CA GLY A 39 -6.49 11.68 -0.51
C GLY A 39 -6.36 10.33 -1.18
N VAL A 40 -5.12 9.94 -1.43
CA VAL A 40 -4.76 8.67 -2.06
C VAL A 40 -4.09 7.78 -1.01
N ILE A 41 -4.66 6.60 -0.80
CA ILE A 41 -4.19 5.57 0.14
C ILE A 41 -4.39 4.18 -0.50
N PRO A 42 -3.68 3.13 -0.04
CA PRO A 42 -3.92 1.77 -0.51
C PRO A 42 -5.37 1.33 -0.25
N CYS A 43 -5.99 0.68 -1.23
CA CYS A 43 -7.38 0.24 -1.17
C CYS A 43 -7.67 -0.61 0.07
N TYR A 44 -6.87 -1.65 0.32
CA TYR A 44 -7.03 -2.54 1.47
C TYR A 44 -7.00 -1.85 2.86
N ILE A 45 -6.47 -0.61 2.95
CA ILE A 45 -6.55 0.21 4.16
C ILE A 45 -7.81 1.08 4.15
N GLY A 46 -8.12 1.71 3.02
CA GLY A 46 -9.27 2.59 2.88
C GLY A 46 -10.61 1.85 3.00
N ASP A 47 -10.75 0.72 2.31
CA ASP A 47 -12.02 -0.02 2.23
C ASP A 47 -12.41 -0.66 3.57
N GLY A 48 -11.42 -1.00 4.41
CA GLY A 48 -11.66 -1.53 5.75
C GLY A 48 -11.98 -0.46 6.79
N HIS A 49 -11.91 0.83 6.44
CA HIS A 49 -12.07 1.92 7.40
C HIS A 49 -13.52 2.43 7.42
N PRO A 50 -14.24 2.37 8.56
CA PRO A 50 -15.69 2.61 8.62
C PRO A 50 -16.13 4.05 8.32
N LEU A 51 -15.19 5.00 8.39
CA LEU A 51 -15.43 6.43 8.11
C LEU A 51 -14.88 6.89 6.75
N LEU A 52 -14.37 5.98 5.93
CA LEU A 52 -13.83 6.31 4.61
C LEU A 52 -14.63 5.62 3.52
N GLU A 53 -14.70 6.26 2.36
CA GLU A 53 -15.34 5.73 1.17
C GLU A 53 -14.41 5.87 -0.03
N ARG A 54 -14.30 4.82 -0.83
CA ARG A 54 -13.50 4.82 -2.05
C ARG A 54 -14.22 5.60 -3.16
N LEU A 55 -13.58 6.66 -3.68
CA LEU A 55 -14.18 7.57 -4.66
C LEU A 55 -13.92 7.21 -6.14
N THR A 56 -12.93 6.37 -6.41
CA THR A 56 -12.52 5.98 -7.77
C THR A 56 -12.12 4.51 -7.81
N PRO A 57 -12.08 3.87 -8.99
CA PRO A 57 -11.38 2.60 -9.16
C PRO A 57 -9.90 2.68 -8.73
N PRO A 58 -9.23 1.53 -8.46
CA PRO A 58 -7.79 1.50 -8.21
C PRO A 58 -7.02 2.22 -9.33
N ILE A 59 -6.02 3.01 -8.96
CA ILE A 59 -5.21 3.81 -9.89
C ILE A 59 -4.05 2.93 -10.39
N PRO A 60 -4.01 2.49 -11.65
CA PRO A 60 -3.02 1.53 -12.14
C PRO A 60 -1.57 2.01 -11.98
N GLU A 61 -1.34 3.32 -12.14
CA GLU A 61 -0.01 3.94 -12.01
C GLU A 61 0.53 3.92 -10.58
N LEU A 62 -0.34 3.66 -9.60
CA LEU A 62 0.01 3.56 -8.18
C LEU A 62 -0.01 2.12 -7.66
N ALA A 63 -0.13 1.13 -8.54
CA ALA A 63 -0.05 -0.27 -8.17
C ALA A 63 1.32 -0.60 -7.54
N ALA A 64 1.29 -1.25 -6.38
CA ALA A 64 2.49 -1.64 -5.65
C ALA A 64 2.85 -3.11 -5.93
N THR A 65 4.14 -3.38 -6.12
CA THR A 65 4.67 -4.76 -6.14
C THR A 65 5.28 -5.07 -4.78
N TYR A 66 4.80 -6.13 -4.13
CA TYR A 66 5.33 -6.60 -2.86
C TYR A 66 6.45 -7.62 -3.06
N TRP A 67 7.56 -7.42 -2.35
CA TRP A 67 8.72 -8.30 -2.38
C TRP A 67 8.97 -8.90 -1.00
N MET A 68 9.22 -10.19 -0.96
CA MET A 68 9.72 -10.87 0.23
C MET A 68 11.22 -11.05 0.11
N ILE A 69 11.97 -10.42 1.01
CA ILE A 69 13.43 -10.50 1.04
C ILE A 69 13.83 -11.42 2.20
N VAL A 70 14.66 -12.41 1.89
CA VAL A 70 15.19 -13.35 2.88
C VAL A 70 16.69 -13.48 2.67
N HIS A 71 17.46 -13.48 3.76
CA HIS A 71 18.90 -13.69 3.68
C HIS A 71 19.20 -15.04 3.00
N ARG A 72 20.15 -15.05 2.05
CA ARG A 72 20.49 -16.23 1.24
C ARG A 72 20.71 -17.48 2.08
N ASP A 73 21.44 -17.34 3.18
CA ASP A 73 21.84 -18.47 4.03
C ASP A 73 20.67 -19.01 4.86
N LEU A 74 19.69 -18.16 5.18
CA LEU A 74 18.53 -18.51 5.97
C LEU A 74 17.38 -19.08 5.13
N ARG A 75 17.36 -18.82 3.81
CA ARG A 75 16.28 -19.25 2.90
C ARG A 75 15.97 -20.76 2.95
N ARG A 76 16.97 -21.59 3.31
CA ARG A 76 16.83 -23.05 3.38
C ARG A 76 16.59 -23.58 4.81
N THR A 77 16.68 -22.73 5.83
CA THR A 77 16.41 -23.13 7.22
C THR A 77 14.94 -23.55 7.34
N PRO A 78 14.63 -24.73 7.94
CA PRO A 78 13.26 -25.26 7.96
C PRO A 78 12.21 -24.30 8.50
N CYS A 79 12.47 -23.65 9.65
CA CYS A 79 11.57 -22.66 10.24
C CYS A 79 11.33 -21.46 9.31
N VAL A 80 12.40 -20.93 8.70
CA VAL A 80 12.31 -19.82 7.74
C VAL A 80 11.51 -20.23 6.50
N ARG A 81 11.73 -21.45 6.00
CA ARG A 81 10.97 -21.98 4.86
C ARG A 81 9.48 -22.07 5.16
N ALA A 82 9.10 -22.53 6.35
CA ALA A 82 7.71 -22.60 6.77
C ALA A 82 7.04 -21.22 6.76
N VAL A 83 7.71 -20.19 7.28
CA VAL A 83 7.18 -18.81 7.26
C VAL A 83 7.08 -18.27 5.83
N ILE A 84 8.06 -18.54 4.96
CA ILE A 84 8.00 -18.18 3.54
C ILE A 84 6.76 -18.79 2.89
N ASP A 85 6.51 -20.07 3.09
CA ASP A 85 5.37 -20.78 2.50
C ASP A 85 4.03 -20.26 3.01
N TRP A 86 3.93 -20.09 4.32
CA TRP A 86 2.73 -19.53 4.94
C TRP A 86 2.43 -18.11 4.41
N THR A 87 3.45 -17.23 4.36
CA THR A 87 3.26 -15.85 3.89
C THR A 87 2.89 -15.83 2.41
N LYS A 88 3.47 -16.69 1.58
CA LYS A 88 3.08 -16.82 0.17
C LYS A 88 1.63 -17.27 0.01
N ALA A 89 1.19 -18.24 0.81
CA ALA A 89 -0.19 -18.71 0.79
C ALA A 89 -1.15 -17.58 1.21
N LEU A 90 -0.83 -16.86 2.29
CA LEU A 90 -1.62 -15.74 2.77
C LEU A 90 -1.75 -14.62 1.71
N PHE A 91 -0.66 -14.26 1.05
CA PHE A 91 -0.71 -13.24 -0.03
C PHE A 91 -1.50 -13.70 -1.25
N ALA A 92 -1.52 -15.01 -1.54
CA ALA A 92 -2.34 -15.56 -2.61
C ALA A 92 -3.83 -15.53 -2.24
N GLU A 93 -4.17 -15.87 -1.00
CA GLU A 93 -5.54 -15.82 -0.47
C GLU A 93 -6.08 -14.39 -0.43
N GLN A 94 -5.26 -13.42 -0.01
CA GLN A 94 -5.64 -12.02 0.13
C GLN A 94 -5.42 -11.20 -1.16
N ARG A 95 -5.21 -11.86 -2.31
CA ARG A 95 -4.89 -11.20 -3.58
C ARG A 95 -5.90 -10.12 -3.96
N ASP A 96 -7.18 -10.43 -3.86
CA ASP A 96 -8.24 -9.53 -4.33
C ASP A 96 -8.35 -8.28 -3.47
N LEU A 97 -8.24 -8.45 -2.15
CA LEU A 97 -8.15 -7.36 -1.19
C LEU A 97 -6.93 -6.47 -1.48
N LEU A 98 -5.75 -7.07 -1.62
CA LEU A 98 -4.50 -6.35 -1.88
C LEU A 98 -4.49 -5.63 -3.24
N ALA A 99 -5.18 -6.19 -4.25
CA ALA A 99 -5.35 -5.58 -5.56
C ALA A 99 -6.46 -4.51 -5.60
N GLY A 100 -7.25 -4.37 -4.53
CA GLY A 100 -8.36 -3.43 -4.47
C GLY A 100 -9.52 -3.79 -5.40
N VAL A 101 -9.72 -5.08 -5.68
CA VAL A 101 -10.81 -5.57 -6.54
C VAL A 101 -11.99 -6.15 -5.75
N THR A 102 -11.92 -6.09 -4.41
CA THR A 102 -13.03 -6.36 -3.49
C THR A 102 -14.02 -5.20 -3.47
#